data_AF-A0A2V9SLI8-F1
#
_entry.id   AF-A0A2V9SLI8-F1
#
_cell.length_a   1.000
_cell.length_b   1.000
_cell.length_c   1.000
_cell.angle_alpha   90.00
_cell.angle_beta   90.00
_cell.angle_gamma   90.00
#
_symmetry.space_group_name_H-M   'P 1'
#
loop_
_entity.id
_entity.type
_entity.pdbx_description
1 polymer ?
#
loop_
_entity_poly.entity_id
_entity_poly.type
_entity_poly.pdbx_seq_one_letter_code
_entity_poly.pdbx_strand_id
1 'polypeptide(L)'
;MKSVVPIVIDKASGATVTDVNGREYLDCFAGISVVSAGHNNSQVIAAAKAQMEKVVHCASYIYHVQPVADLAEKIAHIAPRGLTKTFFGNGGAEAVEGAMKLARLYTGKHEFISLHASFHGRSWGTLSVTGNVGRKRRGGPYAPGVTFAPAPYTYRSQWPNDPEECGRQCARAIEDVI
;
A
#
# COMPACT_ATOMS: atom_id res chain seq x y z
N MET A 1 21.48 8.38 -9.79
CA MET A 1 20.59 8.20 -8.63
C MET A 1 19.68 9.42 -8.59
N LYS A 2 18.35 9.30 -8.39
CA LYS A 2 17.54 10.52 -8.22
C LYS A 2 18.05 11.23 -6.97
N SER A 3 18.42 12.50 -7.06
CA SER A 3 18.93 13.26 -5.93
C SER A 3 17.81 13.44 -4.90
N VAL A 4 18.18 13.37 -3.62
CA VAL A 4 17.31 13.83 -2.54
C VAL A 4 17.14 15.33 -2.73
N VAL A 5 15.91 15.83 -2.64
CA VAL A 5 15.66 17.27 -2.67
C VAL A 5 16.26 17.86 -1.39
N PRO A 6 17.17 18.87 -1.48
CA PRO A 6 17.91 19.36 -0.32
C PRO A 6 17.08 20.33 0.54
N ILE A 7 15.88 19.90 0.92
CA ILE A 7 14.98 20.63 1.82
C ILE A 7 14.93 19.85 3.14
N VAL A 8 15.33 20.50 4.23
CA VAL A 8 15.28 19.91 5.58
C VAL A 8 14.02 20.41 6.26
N ILE A 9 13.05 19.53 6.44
CA ILE A 9 11.76 19.85 7.07
C ILE A 9 11.94 19.97 8.59
N ASP A 10 11.42 21.04 9.19
CA ASP A 10 11.47 21.33 10.62
C ASP A 10 10.12 21.05 11.30
N LYS A 11 9.03 21.62 10.78
CA LYS A 11 7.68 21.48 11.31
C LYS A 11 6.64 21.33 10.21
N ALA A 12 5.47 20.82 10.57
CA ALA A 12 4.38 20.61 9.63
C ALA A 12 3.03 20.74 10.34
N SER A 13 2.00 21.19 9.61
CA SER A 13 0.63 21.29 10.12
C SER A 13 -0.37 21.27 8.98
N GLY A 14 -1.43 20.47 9.11
CA GLY A 14 -2.46 20.38 8.08
C GLY A 14 -1.86 19.93 6.74
N ALA A 15 -1.93 20.77 5.71
CA ALA A 15 -1.40 20.48 4.39
C ALA A 15 -0.01 21.11 4.12
N THR A 16 0.60 21.77 5.10
CA THR A 16 1.87 22.49 4.90
C THR A 16 3.03 21.88 5.68
N VAL A 17 4.23 22.06 5.13
CA VAL A 17 5.51 21.77 5.77
C VAL A 17 6.38 23.03 5.74
N THR A 18 7.14 23.28 6.80
CA THR A 18 8.08 24.40 6.90
C THR A 18 9.50 23.84 7.04
N ASP A 19 10.43 24.36 6.25
CA ASP A 19 11.85 24.00 6.34
C ASP A 19 12.57 24.73 7.49
N VAL A 20 13.80 24.32 7.78
CA VAL A 20 14.67 24.93 8.81
C VAL A 20 15.04 26.40 8.54
N ASN A 21 14.82 26.90 7.31
CA ASN A 21 15.03 28.31 6.95
C ASN A 21 13.73 29.13 7.07
N GLY A 22 12.63 28.52 7.53
CA GLY A 22 11.33 29.17 7.68
C GLY A 22 10.49 29.23 6.40
N ARG A 23 10.91 28.58 5.30
CA ARG A 23 10.12 28.55 4.07
C ARG A 23 9.01 27.51 4.17
N GLU A 24 7.79 27.93 3.89
CA GLU A 24 6.61 27.06 3.86
C GLU A 24 6.35 26.49 2.44
N TYR A 25 5.87 25.25 2.41
CA TYR A 25 5.50 24.52 1.21
C TYR A 25 4.13 23.87 1.41
N LEU A 26 3.30 23.89 0.36
CA LEU A 26 2.12 23.04 0.26
C LEU A 26 2.54 21.61 -0.10
N ASP A 27 2.20 20.63 0.74
CA ASP A 27 2.48 19.22 0.49
C ASP A 27 1.43 18.60 -0.44
N CYS A 28 1.64 18.75 -1.75
CA CYS A 28 0.80 18.12 -2.77
C CYS A 28 1.02 16.59 -2.92
N PHE A 29 1.91 15.98 -2.13
CA PHE A 29 2.23 14.56 -2.22
C PHE A 29 1.81 13.76 -0.97
N ALA A 30 1.44 14.44 0.11
CA ALA A 30 1.05 13.87 1.40
C ALA A 30 2.07 12.83 1.89
N GLY A 31 3.36 13.21 1.88
CA GLY A 31 4.49 12.31 2.09
C GLY A 31 4.71 11.36 0.91
N ILE A 32 4.09 10.19 0.94
CA ILE A 32 3.91 9.29 -0.23
C ILE A 32 2.45 8.79 -0.15
N SER A 33 1.51 9.72 -0.24
CA SER A 33 0.06 9.46 -0.10
C SER A 33 -0.33 8.79 1.22
N VAL A 34 0.33 9.14 2.34
CA VAL A 34 0.07 8.53 3.67
C VAL A 34 -0.46 9.53 4.71
N VAL A 35 -0.30 10.84 4.49
CA VAL A 35 -0.68 11.88 5.47
C VAL A 35 -2.12 12.38 5.25
N SER A 36 -3.07 11.45 5.13
CA SER A 36 -4.46 11.79 4.77
C SER A 36 -5.22 12.57 5.85
N ALA A 37 -4.81 12.46 7.12
CA ALA A 37 -5.39 13.21 8.24
C ALA A 37 -4.77 14.61 8.44
N GLY A 38 -3.85 15.01 7.55
CA GLY A 38 -3.02 16.20 7.71
C GLY A 38 -1.82 15.96 8.64
N HIS A 39 -0.76 16.74 8.42
CA HIS A 39 0.43 16.75 9.26
C HIS A 39 0.08 17.17 10.68
N ASN A 40 0.69 16.47 11.65
CA ASN A 40 0.58 16.76 13.08
C ASN A 40 -0.87 16.90 13.60
N ASN A 41 -1.78 16.05 13.11
CA ASN A 41 -3.17 16.04 13.57
C ASN A 41 -3.28 15.89 15.10
N SER A 42 -3.85 16.90 15.77
CA SER A 42 -3.87 16.99 17.23
C SER A 42 -4.63 15.84 17.90
N GLN A 43 -5.70 15.33 17.27
CA GLN A 43 -6.48 14.21 17.80
C GLN A 43 -5.68 12.90 17.74
N VAL A 44 -4.97 12.66 16.63
CA VAL A 44 -4.11 11.47 16.47
C VAL A 44 -2.96 11.49 17.46
N ILE A 45 -2.29 12.64 17.61
CA ILE A 45 -1.19 12.80 18.56
C ILE A 45 -1.67 12.58 20.00
N ALA A 46 -2.81 13.17 20.39
CA ALA A 46 -3.35 13.01 21.73
C ALA A 46 -3.69 11.55 22.04
N ALA A 47 -4.34 10.83 21.10
CA ALA A 47 -4.67 9.42 21.26
C ALA A 47 -3.42 8.54 21.37
N ALA A 48 -2.41 8.79 20.54
CA ALA A 48 -1.14 8.06 20.60
C ALA A 48 -0.42 8.27 21.94
N LYS A 49 -0.31 9.52 22.41
CA LYS A 49 0.28 9.84 23.72
C LYS A 49 -0.45 9.13 24.86
N ALA A 50 -1.78 9.22 24.89
CA ALA A 50 -2.60 8.58 25.92
C ALA A 50 -2.42 7.05 25.95
N GLN A 51 -2.21 6.41 24.79
CA GLN A 51 -1.93 4.98 24.73
C GLN A 51 -0.50 4.64 25.20
N MET A 52 0.50 5.46 24.85
CA MET A 52 1.89 5.25 25.25
C MET A 52 2.10 5.33 26.77
N GLU A 53 1.31 6.17 27.47
CA GLU A 53 1.31 6.22 28.94
C GLU A 53 0.72 4.95 29.60
N LYS A 54 -0.02 4.13 28.85
CA LYS A 54 -0.62 2.89 29.34
C LYS A 54 0.20 1.66 28.96
N VAL A 55 0.39 1.45 27.66
CA VAL A 55 1.17 0.35 27.10
C VAL A 55 1.56 0.65 25.65
N VAL A 56 2.86 0.64 25.38
CA VAL A 56 3.41 0.84 24.03
C VAL A 56 3.29 -0.43 23.18
N HIS A 57 3.59 -1.60 23.77
CA HIS A 57 3.58 -2.87 23.07
C HIS A 57 3.15 -4.03 23.96
N CYS A 58 2.32 -4.89 23.41
CA CYS A 58 1.95 -6.19 23.96
C CYS A 58 1.74 -7.14 22.77
N ALA A 59 2.25 -8.37 22.84
CA ALA A 59 2.14 -9.34 21.76
C ALA A 59 0.66 -9.71 21.52
N SER A 60 0.00 -9.04 20.57
CA SER A 60 -1.44 -9.17 20.31
C SER A 60 -1.87 -10.54 19.77
N TYR A 61 -0.92 -11.38 19.37
CA TYR A 61 -1.17 -12.78 19.04
C TYR A 61 -1.17 -13.70 20.27
N ILE A 62 -0.77 -13.20 21.44
CA ILE A 62 -0.79 -13.90 22.73
C ILE A 62 -1.86 -13.30 23.65
N TYR A 63 -1.99 -11.97 23.65
CA TYR A 63 -2.84 -11.23 24.58
C TYR A 63 -3.90 -10.41 23.86
N HIS A 64 -5.04 -10.21 24.51
CA HIS A 64 -6.04 -9.25 24.04
C HIS A 64 -5.58 -7.82 24.27
N VAL A 65 -5.57 -7.03 23.20
CA VAL A 65 -5.15 -5.62 23.22
C VAL A 65 -6.32 -4.78 22.71
N GLN A 66 -6.98 -4.03 23.60
CA GLN A 66 -8.23 -3.32 23.29
C GLN A 66 -8.13 -2.43 22.02
N PRO A 67 -7.09 -1.59 21.83
CA PRO A 67 -6.96 -0.80 20.61
C PRO A 67 -6.94 -1.62 19.30
N VAL A 68 -6.38 -2.84 19.35
CA VAL A 68 -6.34 -3.74 18.19
C VAL A 68 -7.73 -4.29 17.88
N ALA A 69 -8.49 -4.66 18.91
CA ALA A 69 -9.88 -5.13 18.77
C ALA A 69 -10.79 -4.01 18.23
N ASP A 70 -10.72 -2.81 18.83
CA ASP A 70 -11.52 -1.65 18.41
C ASP A 70 -11.24 -1.26 16.96
N LEU A 71 -9.97 -1.31 16.53
CA LEU A 71 -9.59 -1.03 15.16
C LEU A 71 -10.11 -2.11 14.20
N ALA A 72 -10.00 -3.39 14.58
CA ALA A 72 -10.51 -4.49 13.76
C ALA A 72 -12.03 -4.38 13.57
N GLU A 73 -12.76 -4.06 14.64
CA GLU A 73 -14.20 -3.84 14.60
C GLU A 73 -14.55 -2.66 13.67
N LYS A 74 -13.89 -1.50 13.83
CA LYS A 74 -14.12 -0.34 12.95
C LYS A 74 -13.84 -0.64 11.48
N ILE A 75 -12.78 -1.39 11.18
CA ILE A 75 -12.47 -1.82 9.80
C ILE A 75 -13.59 -2.71 9.25
N ALA A 76 -14.06 -3.68 10.03
CA ALA A 76 -15.15 -4.57 9.60
C ALA A 76 -16.46 -3.81 9.29
N HIS A 77 -16.72 -2.70 9.99
CA HIS A 77 -17.91 -1.87 9.75
C HIS A 77 -17.86 -1.09 8.42
N ILE A 78 -16.66 -0.71 7.95
CA ILE A 78 -16.49 0.08 6.71
C ILE A 78 -16.04 -0.75 5.51
N ALA A 79 -15.59 -1.98 5.75
CA ALA A 79 -15.15 -2.88 4.69
C ALA A 79 -16.33 -3.41 3.86
N PRO A 80 -16.09 -3.81 2.59
CA PRO A 80 -17.09 -4.52 1.79
C PRO A 80 -17.72 -5.71 2.52
N ARG A 81 -18.99 -5.97 2.22
CA ARG A 81 -19.77 -7.05 2.84
C ARG A 81 -19.01 -8.38 2.80
N GLY A 82 -18.90 -9.02 3.96
CA GLY A 82 -18.22 -10.31 4.14
C GLY A 82 -16.78 -10.21 4.66
N LEU A 83 -16.15 -9.03 4.63
CA LEU A 83 -14.81 -8.82 5.19
C LEU A 83 -14.89 -8.40 6.66
N THR A 84 -14.79 -9.38 7.56
CA THR A 84 -14.99 -9.19 9.01
C THR A 84 -13.77 -9.54 9.86
N LYS A 85 -12.66 -9.94 9.23
CA LYS A 85 -11.42 -10.33 9.90
C LYS A 85 -10.27 -9.50 9.35
N THR A 86 -9.41 -9.05 10.27
CA THR A 86 -8.27 -8.20 9.96
C THR A 86 -6.99 -8.81 10.53
N PHE A 87 -5.95 -8.86 9.71
CA PHE A 87 -4.59 -9.09 10.16
C PHE A 87 -3.83 -7.76 10.07
N PHE A 88 -3.10 -7.40 11.13
CA PHE A 88 -2.37 -6.14 11.19
C PHE A 88 -0.87 -6.35 10.91
N GLY A 89 -0.30 -5.43 10.14
CA GLY A 89 1.13 -5.26 9.94
C GLY A 89 1.50 -3.78 10.08
N ASN A 90 2.77 -3.46 9.88
CA ASN A 90 3.32 -2.10 9.99
C ASN A 90 3.39 -1.37 8.65
N GLY A 91 3.10 -2.05 7.54
CA GLY A 91 3.13 -1.42 6.22
C GLY A 91 2.50 -2.26 5.12
N GLY A 92 2.36 -1.64 3.95
CA GLY A 92 1.72 -2.26 2.79
C GLY A 92 2.42 -3.54 2.29
N ALA A 93 3.75 -3.63 2.43
CA ALA A 93 4.48 -4.81 2.00
C ALA A 93 4.10 -6.06 2.82
N GLU A 94 4.03 -5.93 4.14
CA GLU A 94 3.60 -7.01 5.04
C GLU A 94 2.14 -7.39 4.80
N ALA A 95 1.27 -6.41 4.56
CA ALA A 95 -0.13 -6.64 4.23
C ALA A 95 -0.29 -7.47 2.95
N VAL A 96 0.47 -7.13 1.89
CA VAL A 96 0.43 -7.88 0.62
C VAL A 96 1.04 -9.27 0.78
N GLU A 97 2.17 -9.42 1.48
CA GLU A 97 2.76 -10.75 1.71
C GLU A 97 1.84 -11.65 2.56
N GLY A 98 1.17 -11.08 3.56
CA GLY A 98 0.13 -11.75 4.33
C GLY A 98 -1.03 -12.21 3.44
N ALA A 99 -1.52 -11.35 2.55
CA ALA A 99 -2.57 -11.69 1.59
C ALA A 99 -2.13 -12.79 0.61
N MET A 100 -0.91 -12.72 0.09
CA MET A 100 -0.32 -13.76 -0.77
C MET A 100 -0.26 -15.10 -0.04
N LYS A 101 0.22 -15.11 1.21
CA LYS A 101 0.29 -16.33 2.03
C LYS A 101 -1.11 -16.90 2.26
N LEU A 102 -2.08 -16.06 2.64
CA LEU A 102 -3.45 -16.50 2.90
C LEU A 102 -4.12 -17.07 1.63
N ALA A 103 -3.94 -16.42 0.48
CA ALA A 103 -4.47 -16.90 -0.79
C ALA A 103 -3.93 -18.28 -1.17
N ARG A 104 -2.61 -18.52 -0.99
CA ARG A 104 -2.00 -19.83 -1.22
C ARG A 104 -2.56 -20.89 -0.30
N LEU A 105 -2.66 -20.59 1.00
CA LEU A 105 -3.19 -21.52 2.00
C LEU A 105 -4.67 -21.88 1.73
N TYR A 106 -5.47 -20.91 1.32
CA TYR A 106 -6.90 -21.13 1.07
C TYR A 106 -7.16 -21.87 -0.24
N THR A 107 -6.47 -21.50 -1.32
CA THR A 107 -6.75 -22.02 -2.66
C THR A 107 -5.95 -23.27 -3.04
N GLY A 108 -4.82 -23.52 -2.36
CA GLY A 108 -3.83 -24.51 -2.78
C GLY A 108 -3.06 -24.16 -4.06
N LYS A 109 -3.33 -22.99 -4.67
CA LYS A 109 -2.62 -22.49 -5.85
C LYS A 109 -1.37 -21.72 -5.42
N HIS A 110 -0.31 -21.80 -6.22
CA HIS A 110 1.00 -21.25 -5.85
C HIS A 110 1.43 -20.04 -6.69
N GLU A 111 0.73 -19.79 -7.80
CA GLU A 111 1.07 -18.73 -8.76
C GLU A 111 0.20 -17.49 -8.57
N PHE A 112 0.73 -16.34 -8.99
CA PHE A 112 0.04 -15.06 -8.95
C PHE A 112 0.05 -14.41 -10.32
N ILE A 113 -1.08 -13.82 -10.70
CA ILE A 113 -1.18 -12.90 -11.82
C ILE A 113 -1.20 -11.48 -11.25
N SER A 114 -0.28 -10.65 -11.71
CA SER A 114 -0.26 -9.21 -11.41
C SER A 114 -0.43 -8.40 -12.70
N LEU A 115 -0.65 -7.10 -12.58
CA LEU A 115 -0.82 -6.23 -13.74
C LEU A 115 0.46 -5.46 -14.04
N HIS A 116 0.70 -5.17 -15.32
CA HIS A 116 1.72 -4.20 -15.72
C HIS A 116 1.51 -2.85 -15.02
N ALA A 117 2.60 -2.10 -14.82
CA ALA A 117 2.60 -0.80 -14.14
C ALA A 117 2.15 -0.80 -12.65
N SER A 118 1.74 -1.94 -12.08
CA SER A 118 1.34 -2.05 -10.66
C SER A 118 2.50 -1.80 -9.70
N PHE A 119 2.18 -1.50 -8.45
CA PHE A 119 3.13 -1.37 -7.34
C PHE A 119 2.54 -2.01 -6.09
N HIS A 120 3.27 -2.98 -5.51
CA HIS A 120 2.80 -3.76 -4.36
C HIS A 120 3.73 -3.69 -3.14
N GLY A 121 4.86 -2.99 -3.25
CA GLY A 121 5.82 -2.83 -2.17
C GLY A 121 7.25 -2.96 -2.65
N ARG A 122 8.18 -3.08 -1.69
CA ARG A 122 9.63 -3.12 -1.93
C ARG A 122 10.35 -4.25 -1.20
N SER A 123 9.63 -5.09 -0.44
CA SER A 123 10.18 -6.35 0.05
C SER A 123 10.42 -7.29 -1.14
N TRP A 124 11.25 -8.33 -0.99
CA TRP A 124 11.52 -9.24 -2.10
C TRP A 124 10.23 -9.90 -2.66
N GLY A 125 9.30 -10.33 -1.79
CA GLY A 125 8.02 -10.90 -2.21
C GLY A 125 7.14 -9.90 -2.96
N THR A 126 6.91 -8.72 -2.38
CA THR A 126 6.07 -7.69 -3.01
C THR A 126 6.67 -7.04 -4.25
N LEU A 127 8.00 -6.93 -4.31
CA LEU A 127 8.70 -6.46 -5.50
C LEU A 127 8.60 -7.46 -6.65
N SER A 128 8.51 -8.77 -6.33
CA SER A 128 8.32 -9.84 -7.31
C SER A 128 6.96 -9.73 -8.02
N VAL A 129 5.90 -9.29 -7.32
CA VAL A 129 4.57 -9.05 -7.89
C VAL A 129 4.33 -7.61 -8.37
N THR A 130 5.28 -6.69 -8.21
CA THR A 130 5.19 -5.31 -8.71
C THR A 130 5.37 -5.26 -10.22
N GLY A 131 4.44 -4.68 -10.99
CA GLY A 131 4.50 -4.58 -12.45
C GLY A 131 5.29 -3.39 -12.99
N ASN A 132 5.63 -2.42 -12.14
CA ASN A 132 6.42 -1.26 -12.54
C ASN A 132 7.92 -1.61 -12.69
N VAL A 133 8.38 -1.74 -13.94
CA VAL A 133 9.78 -2.07 -14.29
C VAL A 133 10.78 -1.09 -13.65
N GLY A 134 10.47 0.20 -13.63
CA GLY A 134 11.34 1.23 -13.05
C GLY A 134 11.54 1.07 -11.54
N ARG A 135 10.52 0.56 -10.83
CA ARG A 135 10.59 0.29 -9.38
C ARG A 135 11.31 -1.01 -9.05
N LYS A 136 11.20 -2.03 -9.90
CA LYS A 136 11.89 -3.31 -9.69
C LYS A 136 13.32 -3.32 -10.18
N ARG A 137 13.70 -2.48 -11.15
CA ARG A 137 15.03 -2.47 -11.80
C ARG A 137 16.16 -2.68 -10.78
N ARG A 138 17.00 -3.72 -10.99
CA ARG A 138 18.13 -4.15 -10.14
C ARG A 138 17.76 -4.89 -8.83
N GLY A 139 16.49 -5.18 -8.58
CA GLY A 139 16.04 -5.92 -7.40
C GLY A 139 15.88 -7.43 -7.59
N GLY A 140 16.22 -7.96 -8.77
CA GLY A 140 16.11 -9.39 -9.09
C GLY A 140 17.34 -10.21 -8.68
N PRO A 141 17.28 -11.55 -8.84
CA PRO A 141 16.16 -12.34 -9.35
C PRO A 141 14.93 -12.32 -8.42
N TYR A 142 13.73 -12.44 -9.02
CA TYR A 142 12.45 -12.36 -8.30
C TYR A 142 11.90 -13.75 -7.99
N ALA A 143 10.90 -13.81 -7.11
CA ALA A 143 10.17 -15.03 -6.81
C ALA A 143 9.55 -15.64 -8.09
N PRO A 144 9.63 -16.97 -8.27
CA PRO A 144 8.97 -17.65 -9.38
C PRO A 144 7.45 -17.71 -9.18
N GLY A 145 6.72 -18.11 -10.23
CA GLY A 145 5.26 -18.25 -10.19
C GLY A 145 4.53 -16.91 -10.18
N VAL A 146 5.08 -15.90 -10.87
CA VAL A 146 4.43 -14.60 -11.07
C VAL A 146 4.39 -14.28 -12.55
N THR A 147 3.18 -14.13 -13.08
CA THR A 147 2.94 -13.68 -14.46
C THR A 147 2.29 -12.30 -14.44
N PHE A 148 2.48 -11.54 -15.52
CA PHE A 148 1.96 -10.18 -15.65
C PHE A 148 1.01 -10.06 -16.83
N ALA A 149 -0.22 -9.61 -16.57
CA ALA A 149 -1.19 -9.26 -17.60
C ALA A 149 -1.17 -7.75 -17.90
N PRO A 150 -1.67 -7.31 -19.07
CA PRO A 150 -1.84 -5.89 -19.38
C PRO A 150 -2.71 -5.16 -18.35
N ALA A 151 -2.31 -3.94 -17.99
CA ALA A 151 -3.16 -3.04 -17.21
C ALA A 151 -4.03 -2.18 -18.16
N PRO A 152 -5.28 -1.87 -17.81
CA PRO A 152 -6.17 -1.04 -18.61
C PRO A 152 -5.79 0.45 -18.53
N TYR A 153 -4.61 0.80 -19.06
CA TYR A 153 -4.13 2.17 -19.14
C TYR A 153 -4.56 2.80 -20.47
N THR A 154 -5.82 3.23 -20.55
CA THR A 154 -6.47 3.71 -21.77
C THR A 154 -5.59 4.66 -22.58
N TYR A 155 -5.08 5.72 -21.95
CA TYR A 155 -4.25 6.75 -22.59
C TYR A 155 -3.00 6.20 -23.32
N ARG A 156 -2.47 5.04 -22.93
CA ARG A 156 -1.31 4.39 -23.56
C ARG A 156 -1.65 3.07 -24.23
N SER A 157 -2.93 2.79 -24.46
CA SER A 157 -3.42 1.58 -25.10
C SER A 157 -3.64 1.79 -26.60
N GLN A 158 -4.02 0.71 -27.30
CA GLN A 158 -4.49 0.78 -28.70
C GLN A 158 -5.85 1.50 -28.83
N TRP A 159 -6.52 1.76 -27.70
CA TRP A 159 -7.84 2.39 -27.60
C TRP A 159 -7.78 3.65 -26.73
N PRO A 160 -7.03 4.70 -27.13
CA PRO A 160 -6.75 5.87 -26.29
C PRO A 160 -7.99 6.68 -25.85
N ASN A 161 -9.10 6.52 -26.57
CA ASN A 161 -10.37 7.22 -26.31
C ASN A 161 -11.51 6.27 -25.93
N ASP A 162 -11.24 4.98 -25.72
CA ASP A 162 -12.25 3.97 -25.40
C ASP A 162 -11.80 3.12 -24.19
N PRO A 163 -12.07 3.60 -22.95
CA PRO A 163 -11.71 2.88 -21.73
C PRO A 163 -12.40 1.52 -21.60
N GLU A 164 -13.61 1.38 -22.11
CA GLU A 164 -14.38 0.14 -22.02
C GLU A 164 -13.74 -0.94 -22.89
N GLU A 165 -13.43 -0.61 -24.14
CA GLU A 165 -12.73 -1.50 -25.04
C GLU A 165 -11.32 -1.85 -24.53
N CYS A 166 -10.57 -0.87 -24.04
CA CYS A 166 -9.27 -1.12 -23.42
C CYS A 166 -9.39 -2.11 -22.26
N GLY A 167 -10.38 -1.93 -21.39
CA GLY A 167 -10.66 -2.83 -20.26
C GLY A 167 -11.02 -4.24 -20.72
N ARG A 168 -11.93 -4.35 -21.70
CA ARG A 168 -12.39 -5.63 -22.26
C ARG A 168 -11.25 -6.44 -22.86
N GLN A 169 -10.33 -5.77 -23.56
CA GLN A 169 -9.18 -6.41 -24.20
C GLN A 169 -8.13 -6.82 -23.17
N CYS A 170 -7.89 -5.99 -22.14
CA CYS A 170 -7.03 -6.37 -21.02
C CYS A 170 -7.61 -7.58 -20.24
N ALA A 171 -8.92 -7.65 -20.06
CA ALA A 171 -9.59 -8.78 -19.42
C ALA A 171 -9.45 -10.07 -20.24
N ARG A 172 -9.63 -9.99 -21.56
CA ARG A 172 -9.39 -11.14 -22.47
C ARG A 172 -7.95 -11.64 -22.43
N ALA A 173 -6.99 -10.72 -22.41
CA ALA A 173 -5.57 -11.07 -22.33
C ALA A 173 -5.18 -11.79 -21.02
N ILE A 174 -6.05 -11.85 -20.01
CA ILE A 174 -5.84 -12.69 -18.84
C ILE A 174 -5.90 -14.18 -19.22
N GLU A 175 -6.70 -14.57 -20.22
CA GLU A 175 -6.78 -15.95 -20.71
C GLU A 175 -5.45 -16.46 -21.29
N ASP A 176 -4.60 -15.56 -21.80
CA ASP A 176 -3.29 -15.91 -22.34
C ASP A 176 -2.24 -16.21 -21.25
N VAL A 177 -2.56 -15.95 -19.98
CA VAL A 177 -1.64 -16.09 -18.84
C VAL A 177 -2.16 -16.98 -17.70
N ILE A 178 -3.35 -17.58 -17.86
CA ILE A 178 -3.93 -18.62 -16.99
C ILE A 178 -3.60 -20.00 -17.57
#